data_AF-A0A9P6ZWH5-F1
#
_entry.id   AF-A0A9P6ZWH5-F1
#
_cell.length_a   1.000
_cell.length_b   1.000
_cell.length_c   1.000
_cell.angle_alpha   90.00
_cell.angle_beta   90.00
_cell.angle_gamma   90.00
#
_symmetry.space_group_name_H-M   'P 1'
#
loop_
_entity.id
_entity.type
_entity.pdbx_description
1 polymer ?
#
loop_
_entity_poly.entity_id
_entity_poly.type
_entity_poly.pdbx_seq_one_letter_code
_entity_poly.pdbx_strand_id
1 'polypeptide(L)'
;MGQRIDEVWMNLGVSPMQLMNEGLEEGEDFPSILDCEWAKEDLLLGILGNHALEHVPHGDFREAGTAINHHAWEHHHKRWRRAQDSLPGKQLAAATAVKEIEDADVVTAKLLREATRAIKALSLAVGWFPEEQEKLGEYEEFLKEVVVVAVAKARQVPKEKVTVKTDTTPSRKCGAQRAQKIKTASLVAAGDVEEIWVLYVQLFETEPSQLEAPQLEEANENSGRAAWEDAPDDLGFPGGKPALFAEFRSKIGLCAWDESSTSKFMKDNEDMEPLSLLWHQRVGVAAIVNKIWSATKKDGEVPGILIADKVGVGKTALTMGFIAFVINAYWVQEVAAGRGRPEGVTSNINLTNVRPAPILAAAVVVVGDVAAAVMDVGVAAGVVASSSPLREPLVI
;
A
#
# COMPACT_ATOMS: atom_id res chain seq x y z
N MET A 1 -6.67 7.98 -0.79
CA MET A 1 -7.10 9.10 0.08
C MET A 1 -5.96 10.07 0.31
N GLY A 2 -4.81 9.65 0.87
CA GLY A 2 -3.64 10.55 1.05
C GLY A 2 -3.19 11.30 -0.22
N GLN A 3 -2.98 10.62 -1.35
CA GLN A 3 -2.63 11.27 -2.62
C GLN A 3 -3.67 12.32 -3.06
N ARG A 4 -4.96 12.03 -2.89
CA ARG A 4 -6.04 12.96 -3.24
C ARG A 4 -6.08 14.18 -2.32
N ILE A 5 -5.68 14.03 -1.05
CA ILE A 5 -5.52 15.15 -0.13
C ILE A 5 -4.38 16.02 -0.63
N ASP A 6 -3.21 15.43 -0.93
CA ASP A 6 -2.03 16.15 -1.42
C ASP A 6 -2.33 16.91 -2.72
N GLU A 7 -3.06 16.31 -3.66
CA GLU A 7 -3.52 16.96 -4.88
C GLU A 7 -4.41 18.17 -4.61
N VAL A 8 -5.33 18.08 -3.65
CA VAL A 8 -6.22 19.19 -3.30
C VAL A 8 -5.44 20.33 -2.64
N TRP A 9 -4.52 20.01 -1.71
CA TRP A 9 -3.62 21.00 -1.12
C TRP A 9 -2.80 21.73 -2.20
N MET A 10 -2.22 20.99 -3.15
CA MET A 10 -1.48 21.57 -4.28
C MET A 10 -2.37 22.46 -5.17
N ASN A 11 -3.61 22.06 -5.45
CA ASN A 11 -4.56 22.86 -6.23
C ASN A 11 -4.98 24.15 -5.53
N LEU A 12 -4.93 24.18 -4.20
CA LEU A 12 -5.17 25.38 -3.40
C LEU A 12 -3.94 26.29 -3.31
N GLY A 13 -2.84 25.92 -3.97
CA GLY A 13 -1.58 26.66 -3.90
C GLY A 13 -0.89 26.52 -2.55
N VAL A 14 -1.28 25.53 -1.75
CA VAL A 14 -0.73 25.29 -0.43
C VAL A 14 0.04 23.99 -0.45
N SER A 15 1.34 24.06 -0.69
CA SER A 15 2.17 22.88 -0.51
C SER A 15 2.41 22.68 0.99
N PRO A 16 2.10 21.50 1.57
CA PRO A 16 2.46 21.21 2.95
C PRO A 16 3.95 21.44 3.22
N MET A 17 4.80 21.22 2.22
CA MET A 17 6.23 21.52 2.32
C MET A 17 6.53 23.01 2.48
N GLN A 18 5.82 23.88 1.75
CA GLN A 18 6.04 25.33 1.84
C GLN A 18 5.64 25.85 3.22
N LEU A 19 4.47 25.45 3.71
CA LEU A 19 4.01 25.82 5.05
C LEU A 19 4.97 25.33 6.13
N MET A 20 5.50 24.11 6.01
CA MET A 20 6.49 23.59 6.95
C MET A 20 7.77 24.43 6.96
N ASN A 21 8.22 24.89 5.80
CA ASN A 21 9.41 25.73 5.71
C ASN A 21 9.17 27.14 6.26
N GLU A 22 8.00 27.72 6.00
CA GLU A 22 7.61 29.02 6.55
C GLU A 22 7.54 28.98 8.09
N GLY A 23 6.93 27.95 8.68
CA GLY A 23 6.88 27.80 10.14
C GLY A 23 8.26 27.66 10.79
N LEU A 24 9.21 27.00 10.11
CA LEU A 24 10.59 26.88 10.58
C LEU A 24 11.33 28.23 10.57
N GLU A 25 11.08 29.08 9.57
CA GLU A 25 11.65 30.44 9.52
C GLU A 25 11.17 31.31 10.68
N GLU A 26 9.94 31.09 11.14
CA GLU A 26 9.35 31.78 12.31
C GLU A 26 9.83 31.21 13.66
N GLY A 27 10.62 30.14 13.65
CA GLY A 27 11.13 29.47 14.84
C GLY A 27 10.08 28.60 15.55
N GLU A 28 8.98 28.30 14.88
CA GLU A 28 8.02 27.31 15.36
C GLU A 28 8.47 25.90 14.94
N ASP A 29 8.39 24.93 15.86
CA ASP A 29 8.77 23.54 15.57
C ASP A 29 7.87 22.91 14.49
N PHE A 30 6.65 23.44 14.29
CA PHE A 30 5.73 23.04 13.21
C PHE A 30 4.47 23.95 13.15
N PRO A 31 3.99 24.39 11.97
CA PRO A 31 2.74 25.13 11.87
C PRO A 31 1.56 24.29 12.36
N SER A 32 0.65 24.91 13.09
CA SER A 32 -0.57 24.25 13.52
C SER A 32 -1.47 24.02 12.31
N ILE A 33 -2.14 22.87 12.25
CA ILE A 33 -3.18 22.66 11.23
C ILE A 33 -4.33 23.67 11.37
N LEU A 34 -4.44 24.32 12.53
CA LEU A 34 -5.40 25.39 12.77
C LEU A 34 -5.07 26.63 11.92
N ASP A 35 -3.81 26.83 11.55
CA ASP A 35 -3.39 27.96 10.70
C ASP A 35 -3.86 27.78 9.25
N CYS A 36 -4.30 26.56 8.91
CA CYS A 36 -4.90 26.21 7.63
C CYS A 36 -6.44 26.10 7.70
N GLU A 37 -7.10 26.73 8.68
CA GLU A 37 -8.56 26.76 8.81
C GLU A 37 -9.26 27.15 7.49
N TRP A 38 -8.67 28.10 6.77
CA TRP A 38 -9.21 28.63 5.51
C TRP A 38 -9.25 27.57 4.39
N ALA A 39 -8.36 26.58 4.40
CA ALA A 39 -8.30 25.53 3.37
C ALA A 39 -9.19 24.32 3.69
N LYS A 40 -9.78 24.24 4.90
CA LYS A 40 -10.54 23.06 5.35
C LYS A 40 -11.79 22.78 4.50
N GLU A 41 -12.50 23.83 4.11
CA GLU A 41 -13.75 23.70 3.33
C GLU A 41 -13.46 23.20 1.91
N ASP A 42 -12.46 23.79 1.26
CA ASP A 42 -12.01 23.35 -0.06
C ASP A 42 -11.43 21.93 -0.04
N LEU A 43 -10.75 21.55 1.03
CA LEU A 43 -10.27 20.18 1.23
C LEU A 43 -11.43 19.18 1.31
N LEU A 44 -12.44 19.52 2.12
CA LEU A 44 -13.65 18.71 2.26
C LEU A 44 -14.35 18.54 0.91
N LEU A 45 -14.48 19.62 0.14
CA LEU A 45 -15.02 19.62 -1.21
C LEU A 45 -14.21 18.75 -2.16
N GLY A 46 -12.88 18.85 -2.14
CA GLY A 46 -12.01 18.05 -3.00
C GLY A 46 -12.07 16.55 -2.70
N ILE A 47 -12.19 16.18 -1.43
CA ILE A 47 -12.26 14.77 -1.00
C ILE A 47 -13.65 14.18 -1.24
N LEU A 48 -14.70 14.90 -0.85
CA LEU A 48 -16.06 14.37 -0.69
C LEU A 48 -17.04 14.87 -1.77
N GLY A 49 -16.61 15.82 -2.60
CA GLY A 49 -17.40 16.41 -3.68
C GLY A 49 -18.44 17.41 -3.18
N ASN A 50 -19.18 18.02 -4.12
CA ASN A 50 -20.19 19.04 -3.80
C ASN A 50 -21.33 18.52 -2.90
N HIS A 51 -21.60 17.21 -2.93
CA HIS A 51 -22.61 16.57 -2.06
C HIS A 51 -22.30 16.69 -0.56
N ALA A 52 -21.04 16.97 -0.21
CA ALA A 52 -20.63 17.27 1.16
C ALA A 52 -21.30 18.54 1.72
N LEU A 53 -21.63 19.50 0.85
CA LEU A 53 -22.32 20.75 1.23
C LEU A 53 -23.83 20.59 1.32
N GLU A 54 -24.40 19.62 0.61
CA GLU A 54 -25.86 19.51 0.41
C GLU A 54 -26.59 18.80 1.56
N HIS A 55 -25.89 18.01 2.38
CA HIS A 55 -26.56 17.01 3.22
C HIS A 55 -26.18 16.92 4.70
N VAL A 56 -25.31 17.78 5.27
CA VAL A 56 -25.02 17.66 6.72
C VAL A 56 -25.07 19.01 7.45
N PRO A 57 -25.89 19.14 8.51
CA PRO A 57 -25.85 20.29 9.41
C PRO A 57 -24.56 20.23 10.25
N HIS A 58 -23.49 20.76 9.68
CA HIS A 58 -22.35 21.49 10.26
C HIS A 58 -21.53 20.95 11.47
N GLY A 59 -21.91 19.86 12.16
CA GLY A 59 -21.17 19.30 13.31
C GLY A 59 -20.29 18.11 12.93
N ASP A 60 -20.87 16.91 12.93
CA ASP A 60 -20.15 15.63 12.85
C ASP A 60 -19.26 15.49 11.60
N PHE A 61 -19.70 16.04 10.46
CA PHE A 61 -18.93 15.98 9.22
C PHE A 61 -17.74 16.95 9.20
N ARG A 62 -17.90 18.11 9.86
CA ARG A 62 -16.80 19.07 10.06
C ARG A 62 -15.76 18.48 11.00
N GLU A 63 -16.19 17.76 12.03
CA GLU A 63 -15.30 17.03 12.94
C GLU A 63 -14.55 15.91 12.19
N ALA A 64 -15.25 15.11 11.37
CA ALA A 64 -14.63 14.08 10.54
C ALA A 64 -13.62 14.66 9.54
N GLY A 65 -13.95 15.77 8.87
CA GLY A 65 -13.03 16.50 7.99
C GLY A 65 -11.79 16.99 8.71
N THR A 66 -11.99 17.58 9.89
CA THR A 66 -10.90 18.05 10.75
C THR A 66 -10.00 16.89 11.17
N ALA A 67 -10.58 15.75 11.54
CA ALA A 67 -9.82 14.55 11.90
C ALA A 67 -9.03 13.97 10.72
N ILE A 68 -9.62 13.90 9.52
CA ILE A 68 -8.94 13.44 8.30
C ILE A 68 -7.78 14.37 7.96
N ASN A 69 -8.00 15.69 8.00
CA ASN A 69 -6.97 16.67 7.72
C ASN A 69 -5.85 16.61 8.75
N HIS A 70 -6.19 16.55 10.04
CA HIS A 70 -5.22 16.39 11.13
C HIS A 70 -4.35 15.15 10.94
N HIS A 71 -4.96 14.02 10.55
CA HIS A 71 -4.22 12.80 10.32
C HIS A 71 -3.28 12.89 9.10
N ALA A 72 -3.71 13.55 8.02
CA ALA A 72 -2.88 13.79 6.85
C ALA A 72 -1.69 14.71 7.19
N TRP A 73 -1.94 15.78 7.95
CA TRP A 73 -0.93 16.70 8.44
C TRP A 73 0.10 16.02 9.34
N GLU A 74 -0.36 15.26 10.33
CA GLU A 74 0.51 14.45 11.21
C GLU A 74 1.36 13.44 10.44
N HIS A 75 0.82 12.90 9.35
CA HIS A 75 1.55 11.99 8.49
C HIS A 75 2.65 12.72 7.70
N HIS A 76 2.38 13.91 7.17
CA HIS A 76 3.41 14.75 6.53
C HIS A 76 4.47 15.19 7.52
N HIS A 77 4.08 15.62 8.72
CA HIS A 77 4.98 15.95 9.82
C HIS A 77 5.94 14.80 10.16
N LYS A 78 5.42 13.58 10.31
CA LYS A 78 6.25 12.40 10.55
C LYS A 78 7.19 12.09 9.39
N ARG A 79 6.79 12.36 8.14
CA ARG A 79 7.66 12.19 6.97
C ARG A 79 8.77 13.23 6.94
N TRP A 80 8.43 14.48 7.20
CA TRP A 80 9.37 15.59 7.30
C TRP A 80 10.41 15.33 8.39
N ARG A 81 10.02 14.97 9.62
CA ARG A 81 10.99 14.62 10.69
C ARG A 81 11.92 13.49 10.30
N ARG A 82 11.40 12.40 9.73
CA ARG A 82 12.24 11.30 9.22
C ARG A 82 13.19 11.76 8.12
N ALA A 83 12.73 12.65 7.24
CA ALA A 83 13.56 13.23 6.20
C ALA A 83 14.68 14.08 6.83
N GLN A 84 14.35 14.94 7.79
CA GLN A 84 15.29 15.78 8.53
C GLN A 84 16.35 14.95 9.27
N ASP A 85 15.92 13.96 10.06
CA ASP A 85 16.81 13.09 10.84
C ASP A 85 17.75 12.29 9.94
N SER A 86 17.26 11.84 8.77
CA SER A 86 18.05 11.03 7.83
C SER A 86 18.87 11.86 6.83
N LEU A 87 18.60 13.16 6.71
CA LEU A 87 19.22 14.03 5.70
C LEU A 87 20.75 14.10 5.83
N PRO A 88 21.36 14.35 7.01
CA PRO A 88 22.81 14.44 7.14
C PRO A 88 23.52 13.14 6.72
N GLY A 89 22.96 11.99 7.12
CA GLY A 89 23.49 10.68 6.75
C GLY A 89 23.42 10.43 5.24
N LYS A 90 22.30 10.79 4.61
CA LYS A 90 22.11 10.67 3.14
C LYS A 90 23.01 11.63 2.37
N GLN A 91 23.19 12.87 2.85
CA GLN A 91 24.12 13.83 2.26
C GLN A 91 25.56 13.32 2.31
N LEU A 92 25.99 12.81 3.47
CA LEU A 92 27.32 12.23 3.62
C LEU A 92 27.51 11.03 2.70
N ALA A 93 26.53 10.12 2.63
CA ALA A 93 26.59 8.95 1.75
C ALA A 93 26.70 9.34 0.27
N ALA A 94 25.90 10.30 -0.19
CA ALA A 94 25.95 10.79 -1.56
C ALA A 94 27.29 11.50 -1.87
N ALA A 95 27.77 12.34 -0.95
CA ALA A 95 29.04 13.04 -1.09
C ALA A 95 30.22 12.07 -1.15
N THR A 96 30.23 11.04 -0.28
CA THR A 96 31.26 9.99 -0.29
C THR A 96 31.24 9.21 -1.60
N ALA A 97 30.06 8.77 -2.06
CA ALA A 97 29.95 8.00 -3.30
C ALA A 97 30.38 8.82 -4.53
N VAL A 98 30.04 10.10 -4.59
CA VAL A 98 30.52 11.01 -5.65
C VAL A 98 32.04 11.17 -5.59
N LYS A 99 32.60 11.37 -4.40
CA LYS A 99 34.04 11.52 -4.20
C LYS A 99 34.82 10.25 -4.57
N GLU A 100 34.29 9.07 -4.25
CA GLU A 100 34.88 7.79 -4.65
C GLU A 100 34.93 7.63 -6.18
N ILE A 101 33.94 8.14 -6.91
CA ILE A 101 33.98 8.18 -8.37
C ILE A 101 35.03 9.17 -8.87
N GLU A 102 35.19 10.33 -8.22
CA GLU A 102 36.19 11.34 -8.60
C GLU A 102 37.63 10.87 -8.35
N ASP A 103 37.87 10.16 -7.24
CA ASP A 103 39.18 9.68 -6.82
C ASP A 103 39.58 8.37 -7.54
N ALA A 104 38.64 7.68 -8.19
CA ALA A 104 38.91 6.41 -8.87
C ALA A 104 39.66 6.59 -10.21
N ASP A 105 40.76 5.84 -10.38
CA ASP A 105 41.47 5.75 -11.66
C ASP A 105 40.59 5.17 -12.78
N VAL A 106 39.73 4.22 -12.42
CA VAL A 106 38.78 3.55 -13.32
C VAL A 106 37.41 3.50 -12.66
N VAL A 107 36.43 4.15 -13.27
CA VAL A 107 35.04 4.10 -12.80
C VAL A 107 34.42 2.77 -13.19
N THR A 108 34.04 1.99 -12.17
CA THR A 108 33.41 0.67 -12.33
C THR A 108 31.89 0.75 -12.24
N ALA A 109 31.21 -0.28 -12.73
CA ALA A 109 29.76 -0.40 -12.65
C ALA A 109 29.22 -0.42 -11.21
N LYS A 110 30.02 -0.94 -10.27
CA LYS A 110 29.67 -1.01 -8.85
C LYS A 110 29.59 0.40 -8.23
N LEU A 111 30.60 1.24 -8.48
CA LEU A 111 30.64 2.62 -7.97
C LEU A 111 29.47 3.46 -8.48
N LEU A 112 29.13 3.31 -9.77
CA LEU A 112 27.98 4.00 -10.35
C LEU A 112 26.67 3.58 -9.66
N ARG A 113 26.47 2.29 -9.39
CA ARG A 113 25.27 1.80 -8.68
C ARG A 113 25.19 2.32 -7.25
N GLU A 114 26.29 2.32 -6.52
CA GLU A 114 26.35 2.85 -5.16
C GLU A 114 26.02 4.35 -5.13
N ALA A 115 26.60 5.13 -6.05
CA ALA A 115 26.27 6.55 -6.19
C ALA A 115 24.82 6.79 -6.61
N THR A 116 24.28 6.04 -7.57
CA THR A 116 22.86 6.13 -7.97
C THR A 116 21.92 5.91 -6.79
N ARG A 117 22.18 4.87 -5.99
CA ARG A 117 21.36 4.57 -4.80
C ARG A 117 21.47 5.67 -3.75
N ALA A 118 22.68 6.16 -3.48
CA ALA A 118 22.91 7.23 -2.50
C ALA A 118 22.23 8.54 -2.92
N ILE A 119 22.35 8.92 -4.20
CA ILE A 119 21.71 10.12 -4.76
C ILE A 119 20.19 9.97 -4.75
N LYS A 120 19.63 8.80 -5.06
CA LYS A 120 18.17 8.57 -4.97
C LYS A 120 17.66 8.66 -3.54
N ALA A 121 18.38 8.08 -2.59
CA ALA A 121 18.03 8.16 -1.18
C ALA A 121 18.04 9.62 -0.70
N LEU A 122 19.02 10.41 -1.16
CA LEU A 122 19.09 11.85 -0.91
C LEU A 122 17.93 12.60 -1.57
N SER A 123 17.61 12.32 -2.84
CA SER A 123 16.54 13.02 -3.58
C SER A 123 15.17 12.89 -2.89
N LEU A 124 14.89 11.72 -2.31
CA LEU A 124 13.67 11.48 -1.53
C LEU A 124 13.62 12.30 -0.23
N ALA A 125 14.76 12.62 0.38
CA ALA A 125 14.82 13.46 1.58
C ALA A 125 14.78 14.95 1.22
N VAL A 126 15.56 15.37 0.22
CA VAL A 126 15.67 16.76 -0.25
C VAL A 126 14.38 17.29 -0.85
N GLY A 127 13.45 16.42 -1.25
CA GLY A 127 12.09 16.84 -1.63
C GLY A 127 11.41 17.73 -0.58
N TRP A 128 11.80 17.64 0.69
CA TRP A 128 11.28 18.46 1.79
C TRP A 128 12.09 19.74 2.07
N PHE A 129 13.28 19.89 1.48
CA PHE A 129 14.28 20.91 1.82
C PHE A 129 14.77 21.63 0.55
N PRO A 130 14.06 22.69 0.08
CA PRO A 130 14.37 23.40 -1.16
C PRO A 130 15.81 23.92 -1.23
N GLU A 131 16.37 24.37 -0.12
CA GLU A 131 17.74 24.85 0.03
C GLU A 131 18.80 23.80 -0.32
N GLU A 132 18.48 22.52 -0.16
CA GLU A 132 19.36 21.40 -0.49
C GLU A 132 19.21 20.93 -1.95
N GLN A 133 18.22 21.44 -2.69
CA GLN A 133 18.00 21.04 -4.09
C GLN A 133 19.16 21.45 -5.00
N GLU A 134 19.85 22.56 -4.71
CA GLU A 134 20.99 22.97 -5.51
C GLU A 134 22.11 21.92 -5.46
N LYS A 135 22.43 21.43 -4.26
CA LYS A 135 23.48 20.43 -4.04
C LYS A 135 23.09 19.06 -4.62
N LEU A 136 21.83 18.67 -4.47
CA LEU A 136 21.30 17.48 -5.14
C LEU A 136 21.44 17.59 -6.66
N GLY A 137 21.06 18.73 -7.24
CA GLY A 137 21.16 18.98 -8.69
C GLY A 137 22.59 18.90 -9.22
N GLU A 138 23.58 19.30 -8.41
CA GLU A 138 25.00 19.10 -8.73
C GLU A 138 25.38 17.62 -8.80
N TYR A 139 25.00 16.81 -7.80
CA TYR A 139 25.29 15.38 -7.77
C TYR A 139 24.57 14.60 -8.87
N GLU A 140 23.33 14.97 -9.14
CA GLU A 140 22.51 14.40 -10.22
C GLU A 140 23.15 14.63 -11.59
N GLU A 141 23.51 15.87 -11.92
CA GLU A 141 24.14 16.15 -13.23
C GLU A 141 25.55 15.56 -13.32
N PHE A 142 26.30 15.53 -12.21
CA PHE A 142 27.58 14.83 -12.16
C PHE A 142 27.42 13.35 -12.54
N LEU A 143 26.52 12.63 -11.86
CA LEU A 143 26.32 11.20 -12.10
C LEU A 143 25.79 10.95 -13.53
N LYS A 144 24.85 11.79 -13.98
CA LYS A 144 24.31 11.74 -15.34
C LYS A 144 25.39 11.83 -16.40
N GLU A 145 26.28 12.81 -16.30
CA GLU A 145 27.35 13.02 -17.26
C GLU A 145 28.34 11.85 -17.29
N VAL A 146 28.69 11.29 -16.12
CA VAL A 146 29.55 10.10 -16.04
C VAL A 146 28.89 8.88 -16.69
N VAL A 147 27.61 8.63 -16.40
CA VAL A 147 26.86 7.50 -16.97
C VAL A 147 26.71 7.65 -18.49
N VAL A 148 26.35 8.84 -18.98
CA VAL A 148 26.20 9.11 -20.42
C VAL A 148 27.50 8.88 -21.16
N VAL A 149 28.63 9.37 -20.63
CA VAL A 149 29.95 9.14 -21.25
C VAL A 149 30.32 7.66 -21.25
N ALA A 150 30.07 6.95 -20.15
CA ALA A 150 30.35 5.53 -20.03
C ALA A 150 29.51 4.69 -21.02
N VAL A 151 28.22 4.98 -21.14
CA VAL A 151 27.28 4.31 -22.06
C VAL A 151 27.61 4.63 -23.52
N ALA A 152 27.87 5.90 -23.85
CA ALA A 152 28.25 6.32 -25.19
C ALA A 152 29.52 5.60 -25.67
N LYS A 153 30.53 5.49 -24.79
CA LYS A 153 31.77 4.77 -25.07
C LYS A 153 31.52 3.27 -25.26
N ALA A 154 30.72 2.65 -24.40
CA ALA A 154 30.43 1.22 -24.49
C ALA A 154 29.61 0.86 -25.74
N ARG A 155 28.64 1.69 -26.12
CA ARG A 155 27.80 1.49 -27.31
C ARG A 155 28.44 1.99 -28.61
N GLN A 156 29.59 2.68 -28.54
CA GLN A 156 30.24 3.35 -29.68
C GLN A 156 29.34 4.36 -30.39
N VAL A 157 28.53 5.09 -29.62
CA VAL A 157 27.57 6.09 -30.14
C VAL A 157 28.04 7.49 -29.72
N PRO A 158 27.87 8.53 -30.56
CA PRO A 158 28.10 9.91 -30.14
C PRO A 158 27.32 10.26 -28.88
N LYS A 159 27.97 10.98 -27.96
CA LYS A 159 27.42 11.38 -26.65
C LYS A 159 26.07 12.07 -26.79
N GLU A 160 25.94 12.93 -27.81
CA GLU A 160 24.76 13.75 -28.09
C GLU A 160 23.50 12.93 -28.36
N LYS A 161 23.64 11.67 -28.78
CA LYS A 161 22.50 10.77 -29.01
C LYS A 161 22.00 10.10 -27.73
N VAL A 162 22.80 10.13 -26.67
CA VAL A 162 22.50 9.51 -25.36
C VAL A 162 22.11 10.60 -24.35
N THR A 163 22.57 11.83 -24.52
CA THR A 163 22.26 12.94 -23.62
C THR A 163 20.77 13.31 -23.63
N VAL A 164 20.16 13.24 -22.45
CA VAL A 164 18.82 13.80 -22.19
C VAL A 164 18.97 15.30 -21.90
N LYS A 165 18.13 16.13 -22.54
CA LYS A 165 18.09 17.57 -22.29
C LYS A 165 17.59 17.82 -20.86
N THR A 166 18.39 18.50 -20.04
CA THR A 166 18.02 18.96 -18.70
C THR A 166 18.13 20.47 -18.62
N ASP A 167 17.32 21.08 -17.76
CA ASP A 167 17.40 22.52 -17.51
C ASP A 167 18.78 22.89 -16.96
N THR A 168 19.37 23.94 -17.52
CA THR A 168 20.73 24.38 -17.19
C THR A 168 20.72 25.32 -15.97
N THR A 169 20.76 24.75 -14.77
CA THR A 169 20.99 25.52 -13.53
C THR A 169 22.50 25.69 -13.27
N PRO A 170 22.92 26.69 -12.46
CA PRO A 170 24.33 26.86 -12.08
C PRO A 170 24.92 25.62 -11.40
N SER A 171 24.18 24.98 -10.48
CA SER A 171 24.61 23.76 -9.80
C SER A 171 24.83 22.59 -10.76
N ARG A 172 23.94 22.42 -11.73
CA ARG A 172 24.10 21.39 -12.78
C ARG A 172 25.32 21.64 -13.66
N LYS A 173 25.62 22.91 -13.99
CA LYS A 173 26.86 23.26 -14.71
C LYS A 173 28.11 22.87 -13.91
N CYS A 174 28.12 23.09 -12.60
CA CYS A 174 29.21 22.65 -11.72
C CYS A 174 29.34 21.12 -11.74
N GLY A 175 28.23 20.39 -11.61
CA GLY A 175 28.21 18.92 -11.68
C GLY A 175 28.78 18.39 -13.00
N ALA A 176 28.37 18.97 -14.12
CA ALA A 176 28.88 18.61 -15.44
C ALA A 176 30.39 18.91 -15.59
N GLN A 177 30.86 20.05 -15.10
CA GLN A 177 32.29 20.39 -15.10
C GLN A 177 33.13 19.43 -14.25
N ARG A 178 32.60 18.98 -13.11
CA ARG A 178 33.25 17.96 -12.28
C ARG A 178 33.33 16.62 -13.00
N ALA A 179 32.24 16.18 -13.62
CA ALA A 179 32.19 14.93 -14.36
C ALA A 179 33.18 14.89 -15.54
N GLN A 180 33.42 16.01 -16.21
CA GLN A 180 34.39 16.12 -17.32
C GLN A 180 35.84 15.83 -16.90
N LYS A 181 36.18 15.91 -15.60
CA LYS A 181 37.53 15.63 -15.10
C LYS A 181 37.82 14.13 -14.98
N ILE A 182 36.79 13.29 -15.05
CA ILE A 182 36.91 11.84 -14.92
C ILE A 182 37.50 11.26 -16.20
N LYS A 183 38.73 10.76 -16.11
CA LYS A 183 39.54 10.38 -17.27
C LYS A 183 39.08 9.09 -17.92
N THR A 184 38.51 8.14 -17.18
CA THR A 184 38.17 6.83 -17.76
C THR A 184 37.05 6.11 -16.99
N ALA A 185 35.86 6.02 -17.60
CA ALA A 185 34.91 4.97 -17.26
C ALA A 185 35.25 3.70 -18.05
N SER A 186 35.35 2.58 -17.33
CA SER A 186 35.50 1.26 -17.93
C SER A 186 34.31 0.41 -17.51
N LEU A 187 33.33 0.29 -18.40
CA LEU A 187 32.26 -0.69 -18.28
C LEU A 187 32.76 -1.96 -18.98
N VAL A 188 33.04 -2.98 -18.18
CA VAL A 188 33.77 -4.19 -18.60
C VAL A 188 32.86 -5.15 -19.37
N ALA A 189 31.56 -5.16 -19.08
CA ALA A 189 30.58 -6.03 -19.74
C ALA A 189 29.41 -5.24 -20.34
N ALA A 190 28.89 -5.70 -21.48
CA ALA A 190 27.70 -5.13 -22.12
C ALA A 190 26.46 -5.18 -21.21
N GLY A 191 26.36 -6.19 -20.32
CA GLY A 191 25.28 -6.28 -19.33
C GLY A 191 25.30 -5.18 -18.28
N ASP A 192 26.49 -4.75 -17.83
CA ASP A 192 26.63 -3.67 -16.85
C ASP A 192 26.11 -2.34 -17.40
N VAL A 193 26.29 -2.11 -18.71
CA VAL A 193 25.84 -0.90 -19.41
C VAL A 193 24.32 -0.81 -19.38
N GLU A 194 23.63 -1.92 -19.68
CA GLU A 194 22.17 -1.94 -19.74
C GLU A 194 21.56 -1.80 -18.35
N GLU A 195 22.11 -2.50 -17.35
CA GLU A 195 21.64 -2.40 -15.97
C GLU A 195 21.80 -0.97 -15.42
N ILE A 196 22.95 -0.33 -15.65
CA ILE A 196 23.18 1.06 -15.22
C ILE A 196 22.28 2.03 -15.99
N TRP A 197 22.04 1.78 -17.28
CA TRP A 197 21.14 2.59 -18.07
C TRP A 197 19.69 2.50 -17.55
N VAL A 198 19.23 1.30 -17.20
CA VAL A 198 17.91 1.11 -16.58
C VAL A 198 17.82 1.86 -15.25
N LEU A 199 18.83 1.77 -14.39
CA LEU A 199 18.87 2.50 -13.12
C LEU A 199 18.90 4.02 -13.34
N TYR A 200 19.60 4.48 -14.36
CA TYR A 200 19.62 5.89 -14.77
C TYR A 200 18.24 6.36 -15.24
N VAL A 201 17.59 5.62 -16.14
CA VAL A 201 16.23 5.92 -16.62
C VAL A 201 15.24 5.91 -15.45
N GLN A 202 15.35 4.95 -14.53
CA GLN A 202 14.54 4.92 -13.31
C GLN A 202 14.79 6.11 -12.37
N LEU A 203 16.02 6.60 -12.32
CA LEU A 203 16.38 7.72 -11.46
C LEU A 203 15.84 9.05 -12.01
N PHE A 204 16.02 9.27 -13.31
CA PHE A 204 15.87 10.59 -13.94
C PHE A 204 14.63 10.74 -14.82
N GLU A 205 14.05 9.64 -15.33
CA GLU A 205 12.91 9.69 -16.26
C GLU A 205 11.62 9.16 -15.63
N THR A 206 11.71 8.37 -14.55
CA THR A 206 10.51 7.85 -13.86
C THR A 206 10.02 8.85 -12.83
N GLU A 207 8.79 9.34 -13.02
CA GLU A 207 8.15 10.23 -12.05
C GLU A 207 8.03 9.55 -10.67
N PRO A 208 8.11 10.30 -9.56
CA PRO A 208 7.94 9.75 -8.21
C PRO A 208 6.65 8.94 -8.02
N SER A 209 5.60 9.25 -8.79
CA SER A 209 4.31 8.55 -8.83
C SER A 209 4.40 7.12 -9.39
N GLN A 210 5.43 6.83 -10.19
CA GLN A 210 5.65 5.56 -10.89
C GLN A 210 6.69 4.66 -10.20
N LEU A 211 7.36 5.16 -9.16
CA LEU A 211 8.29 4.35 -8.37
C LEU A 211 7.51 3.42 -7.44
N GLU A 212 7.77 2.12 -7.54
CA GLU A 212 7.24 1.15 -6.59
C GLU A 212 7.64 1.53 -5.16
N ALA A 213 6.67 1.42 -4.23
CA ALA A 213 6.89 1.76 -2.84
C ALA A 213 8.07 0.94 -2.27
N PRO A 214 8.93 1.55 -1.42
CA PRO A 214 10.08 0.85 -0.86
C PRO A 214 9.62 -0.41 -0.14
N GLN A 215 10.27 -1.52 -0.47
CA GLN A 215 10.09 -2.77 0.25
C GLN A 215 10.45 -2.53 1.72
N LEU A 216 9.51 -2.86 2.61
CA LEU A 216 9.70 -2.73 4.05
C LEU A 216 10.89 -3.60 4.46
N GLU A 217 11.92 -2.97 5.04
CA GLU A 217 13.06 -3.65 5.63
C GLU A 217 12.61 -4.68 6.68
N GLU A 218 13.47 -5.69 6.88
CA GLU A 218 13.22 -6.90 7.65
C GLU A 218 12.69 -6.65 9.07
N ALA A 219 11.87 -7.60 9.50
CA ALA A 219 11.01 -7.54 10.67
C ALA A 219 11.78 -7.23 11.97
N ASN A 220 11.40 -6.12 12.59
CA ASN A 220 11.77 -5.80 13.97
C ASN A 220 11.09 -6.78 14.94
N GLU A 221 11.85 -7.36 15.88
CA GLU A 221 11.39 -8.34 16.88
C GLU A 221 10.22 -7.82 17.74
N ASN A 222 10.05 -6.51 17.84
CA ASN A 222 8.95 -5.86 18.56
C ASN A 222 7.63 -5.75 17.77
N SER A 223 7.50 -6.40 16.61
CA SER A 223 6.29 -6.33 15.77
C SER A 223 5.07 -7.10 16.31
N GLY A 224 5.20 -7.79 17.46
CA GLY A 224 4.13 -8.65 18.02
C GLY A 224 3.91 -9.95 17.24
N ARG A 225 4.68 -10.19 16.19
CA ARG A 225 4.64 -11.39 15.34
C ARG A 225 4.93 -12.67 16.12
N ALA A 226 5.94 -12.65 17.01
CA ALA A 226 6.33 -13.82 17.81
C ALA A 226 5.18 -14.35 18.68
N ALA A 227 4.38 -13.45 19.27
CA ALA A 227 3.23 -13.84 20.09
C ALA A 227 2.09 -14.50 19.28
N TRP A 228 2.06 -14.32 17.96
CA TRP A 228 1.05 -14.88 17.06
C TRP A 228 1.55 -16.08 16.24
N GLU A 229 2.86 -16.26 16.06
CA GLU A 229 3.42 -17.47 15.46
C GLU A 229 3.27 -18.68 16.40
N ASP A 230 3.29 -18.45 17.71
CA ASP A 230 3.03 -19.49 18.74
C ASP A 230 1.53 -19.65 19.08
N ALA A 231 0.67 -18.76 18.59
CA ALA A 231 -0.76 -18.84 18.86
C ALA A 231 -1.40 -19.99 18.05
N PRO A 232 -2.24 -20.84 18.67
CA PRO A 232 -2.98 -21.89 17.97
C PRO A 232 -3.87 -21.29 16.88
N ASP A 233 -4.37 -22.15 15.99
CA ASP A 233 -5.15 -21.77 14.80
C ASP A 233 -6.53 -21.16 15.18
N ASP A 234 -6.54 -19.95 15.74
CA ASP A 234 -7.67 -19.32 16.45
C ASP A 234 -8.89 -19.05 15.56
N LEU A 235 -8.66 -18.94 14.26
CA LEU A 235 -9.72 -18.79 13.24
C LEU A 235 -10.32 -20.13 12.80
N GLY A 236 -9.75 -21.26 13.23
CA GLY A 236 -10.16 -22.59 12.79
C GLY A 236 -9.86 -22.86 11.31
N PHE A 237 -8.83 -22.21 10.76
CA PHE A 237 -8.42 -22.32 9.35
C PHE A 237 -7.23 -23.27 9.22
N PRO A 238 -7.43 -24.56 8.86
CA PRO A 238 -6.34 -25.53 8.87
C PRO A 238 -5.15 -25.04 8.02
N GLY A 239 -4.01 -24.80 8.66
CA GLY A 239 -2.81 -24.29 7.98
C GLY A 239 -2.88 -22.80 7.62
N GLY A 240 -3.69 -22.01 8.34
CA GLY A 240 -3.84 -20.57 8.12
C GLY A 240 -4.63 -20.19 6.87
N LYS A 241 -5.33 -21.15 6.25
CA LYS A 241 -6.11 -20.96 5.02
C LYS A 241 -7.59 -21.24 5.26
N PRO A 242 -8.51 -20.34 4.89
CA PRO A 242 -9.94 -20.63 4.91
C PRO A 242 -10.29 -21.81 3.99
N ALA A 243 -11.22 -22.68 4.41
CA ALA A 243 -11.57 -23.90 3.64
C ALA A 243 -12.08 -23.62 2.21
N LEU A 244 -12.61 -22.41 1.96
CA LEU A 244 -13.13 -21.99 0.67
C LEU A 244 -12.08 -21.40 -0.27
N PHE A 245 -10.89 -21.11 0.24
CA PHE A 245 -9.81 -20.59 -0.60
C PHE A 245 -9.23 -21.73 -1.44
N ALA A 246 -8.83 -21.40 -2.67
CA ALA A 246 -8.03 -22.29 -3.48
C ALA A 246 -6.79 -22.74 -2.67
N GLU A 247 -6.38 -23.99 -2.83
CA GLU A 247 -5.23 -24.50 -2.08
C GLU A 247 -3.91 -23.88 -2.51
N PHE A 248 -3.81 -23.52 -3.78
CA PHE A 248 -2.62 -22.97 -4.38
C PHE A 248 -2.92 -21.66 -5.09
N ARG A 249 -1.92 -20.78 -5.16
CA ARG A 249 -1.88 -19.62 -6.06
C ARG A 249 -0.70 -19.74 -6.99
N SER A 250 -0.80 -19.13 -8.17
CA SER A 250 0.26 -19.14 -9.17
C SER A 250 1.29 -18.03 -8.89
N LYS A 251 2.58 -18.38 -8.93
CA LYS A 251 3.69 -17.42 -8.84
C LYS A 251 3.83 -16.57 -10.11
N ILE A 252 3.41 -17.12 -11.25
CA ILE A 252 3.50 -16.49 -12.57
C ILE A 252 2.21 -15.80 -13.00
N GLY A 253 1.23 -15.67 -12.10
CA GLY A 253 -0.01 -14.94 -12.35
C GLY A 253 -1.11 -15.69 -13.11
N LEU A 254 -1.07 -17.03 -13.16
CA LEU A 254 -2.19 -17.80 -13.71
C LEU A 254 -3.45 -17.66 -12.83
N CYS A 255 -4.63 -17.70 -13.46
CA CYS A 255 -5.91 -17.68 -12.79
C CYS A 255 -6.47 -19.10 -12.63
N ALA A 256 -6.99 -19.43 -11.44
CA ALA A 256 -7.59 -20.75 -11.20
C ALA A 256 -8.94 -20.94 -11.91
N TRP A 257 -9.58 -19.83 -12.27
CA TRP A 257 -10.89 -19.79 -12.92
C TRP A 257 -10.82 -19.97 -14.43
N ASP A 258 -9.63 -19.88 -15.03
CA ASP A 258 -9.47 -20.14 -16.46
C ASP A 258 -9.34 -21.66 -16.66
N GLU A 259 -10.25 -22.24 -17.45
CA GLU A 259 -10.31 -23.69 -17.70
C GLU A 259 -8.99 -24.27 -18.21
N SER A 260 -8.23 -23.48 -18.98
CA SER A 260 -6.93 -23.86 -19.54
C SER A 260 -5.81 -24.02 -18.48
N SER A 261 -5.98 -23.40 -17.30
CA SER A 261 -4.99 -23.42 -16.22
C SER A 261 -5.48 -24.11 -14.96
N THR A 262 -6.77 -24.44 -14.81
CA THR A 262 -7.30 -25.11 -13.61
C THR A 262 -6.53 -26.39 -13.26
N SER A 263 -6.17 -27.20 -14.26
CA SER A 263 -5.39 -28.44 -14.06
C SER A 263 -3.97 -28.20 -13.54
N LYS A 264 -3.46 -26.96 -13.58
CA LYS A 264 -2.12 -26.61 -13.11
C LYS A 264 -2.06 -26.31 -11.61
N PHE A 265 -3.20 -26.10 -10.94
CA PHE A 265 -3.27 -25.76 -9.51
C PHE A 265 -3.20 -27.01 -8.62
N MET A 266 -2.06 -27.70 -8.66
CA MET A 266 -1.78 -28.92 -7.90
C MET A 266 -0.49 -28.77 -7.10
N LYS A 267 -0.35 -29.56 -6.02
CA LYS A 267 0.75 -29.48 -5.05
C LYS A 267 2.15 -29.62 -5.64
N ASP A 268 2.30 -30.45 -6.67
CA ASP A 268 3.60 -30.80 -7.25
C ASP A 268 4.04 -29.86 -8.38
N ASN A 269 3.32 -28.76 -8.60
CA ASN A 269 3.68 -27.77 -9.61
C ASN A 269 4.59 -26.68 -9.01
N GLU A 270 5.81 -26.54 -9.55
CA GLU A 270 6.81 -25.57 -9.10
C GLU A 270 6.35 -24.11 -9.23
N ASP A 271 5.47 -23.83 -10.19
CA ASP A 271 4.86 -22.51 -10.42
C ASP A 271 3.72 -22.18 -9.45
N MET A 272 3.37 -23.13 -8.57
CA MET A 272 2.32 -22.98 -7.57
C MET A 272 2.94 -22.80 -6.18
N GLU A 273 2.28 -22.00 -5.35
CA GLU A 273 2.59 -21.90 -3.94
C GLU A 273 1.31 -22.02 -3.11
N PRO A 274 1.37 -22.62 -1.91
CA PRO A 274 0.23 -22.69 -1.02
C PRO A 274 -0.35 -21.30 -0.75
N LEU A 275 -1.64 -21.15 -0.97
CA LEU A 275 -2.33 -19.90 -0.66
C LEU A 275 -2.63 -19.87 0.85
N SER A 276 -1.97 -18.99 1.58
CA SER A 276 -2.23 -18.76 3.00
C SER A 276 -2.34 -17.27 3.31
N LEU A 277 -3.14 -16.91 4.32
CA LEU A 277 -3.13 -15.56 4.85
C LEU A 277 -1.79 -15.29 5.56
N LEU A 278 -1.22 -14.11 5.34
CA LEU A 278 -0.05 -13.65 6.10
C LEU A 278 -0.44 -13.45 7.58
N TRP A 279 0.54 -13.49 8.49
CA TRP A 279 0.29 -13.41 9.93
C TRP A 279 -0.59 -12.21 10.30
N HIS A 280 -0.26 -11.00 9.80
CA HIS A 280 -0.99 -9.77 10.11
C HIS A 280 -2.40 -9.77 9.53
N GLN A 281 -2.62 -10.47 8.41
CA GLN A 281 -3.95 -10.65 7.82
C GLN A 281 -4.80 -11.58 8.69
N ARG A 282 -4.20 -12.64 9.26
CA ARG A 282 -4.89 -13.52 10.24
C ARG A 282 -5.29 -12.74 11.48
N VAL A 283 -4.38 -11.94 12.05
CA VAL A 283 -4.67 -11.05 13.19
C VAL A 283 -5.79 -10.07 12.83
N GLY A 284 -5.74 -9.48 11.64
CA GLY A 284 -6.76 -8.56 11.15
C GLY A 284 -8.15 -9.21 11.07
N VAL A 285 -8.25 -10.41 10.52
CA VAL A 285 -9.51 -11.17 10.49
C VAL A 285 -10.00 -11.47 11.91
N ALA A 286 -9.13 -11.94 12.80
CA ALA A 286 -9.49 -12.21 14.19
C ALA A 286 -9.98 -10.95 14.93
N ALA A 287 -9.34 -9.81 14.70
CA ALA A 287 -9.76 -8.52 15.27
C ALA A 287 -11.14 -8.09 14.76
N ILE A 288 -11.41 -8.27 13.45
CA ILE A 288 -12.74 -8.01 12.88
C ILE A 288 -13.78 -8.90 13.53
N VAL A 289 -13.52 -10.21 13.61
CA VAL A 289 -14.43 -11.18 14.23
C VAL A 289 -14.72 -10.81 15.69
N ASN A 290 -13.68 -10.55 16.49
CA ASN A 290 -13.84 -10.12 17.88
C ASN A 290 -14.65 -8.82 18.00
N LYS A 291 -14.45 -7.88 17.08
CA LYS A 291 -15.19 -6.61 17.10
C LYS A 291 -16.64 -6.79 16.68
N ILE A 292 -16.96 -7.70 15.75
CA ILE A 292 -18.33 -7.98 15.30
C ILE A 292 -19.09 -8.87 16.30
N TRP A 293 -18.44 -9.83 16.93
CA TRP A 293 -19.08 -10.79 17.86
C TRP A 293 -18.65 -10.61 19.32
N SER A 294 -18.24 -9.41 19.72
CA SER A 294 -17.92 -9.13 21.13
C SER A 294 -19.14 -9.38 22.02
N ALA A 295 -18.94 -10.15 23.10
CA ALA A 295 -19.96 -10.45 24.10
C ALA A 295 -20.51 -9.22 24.84
N THR A 296 -19.82 -8.07 24.74
CA THR A 296 -20.16 -6.83 25.45
C THR A 296 -21.06 -5.88 24.65
N LYS A 297 -21.64 -6.30 23.53
CA LYS A 297 -22.46 -5.41 22.69
C LYS A 297 -23.86 -5.20 23.25
N LYS A 298 -24.36 -3.97 23.08
CA LYS A 298 -25.74 -3.59 23.35
C LYS A 298 -26.62 -3.94 22.14
N ASP A 299 -27.85 -4.36 22.40
CA ASP A 299 -28.82 -4.70 21.35
C ASP A 299 -29.02 -3.51 20.39
N GLY A 300 -28.94 -3.78 19.08
CA GLY A 300 -29.25 -2.81 18.02
C GLY A 300 -28.05 -2.16 17.31
N GLU A 301 -26.82 -2.34 17.77
CA GLU A 301 -25.63 -1.77 17.13
C GLU A 301 -24.73 -2.84 16.51
N VAL A 302 -24.76 -2.96 15.17
CA VAL A 302 -23.68 -3.61 14.43
C VAL A 302 -22.64 -2.54 14.11
N PRO A 303 -21.51 -2.45 14.84
CA PRO A 303 -20.46 -1.51 14.51
C PRO A 303 -19.91 -1.86 13.14
N GLY A 304 -19.97 -0.89 12.22
CA GLY A 304 -19.14 -0.91 11.03
C GLY A 304 -17.66 -0.97 11.43
N ILE A 305 -16.83 -1.57 10.58
CA ILE A 305 -15.40 -1.65 10.81
C ILE A 305 -14.67 -0.93 9.68
N LEU A 306 -13.79 0.00 10.06
CA LEU A 306 -12.88 0.68 9.15
C LEU A 306 -11.50 0.03 9.21
N ILE A 307 -11.06 -0.54 8.09
CA ILE A 307 -9.71 -1.11 7.96
C ILE A 307 -8.79 -0.05 7.35
N ALA A 308 -7.95 0.56 8.18
CA ALA A 308 -7.07 1.67 7.81
C ALA A 308 -5.60 1.28 7.60
N ASP A 309 -5.33 0.00 7.29
CA ASP A 309 -3.97 -0.48 7.05
C ASP A 309 -3.32 0.22 5.85
N LYS A 310 -1.99 0.32 5.87
CA LYS A 310 -1.17 0.86 4.77
C LYS A 310 -1.50 0.19 3.43
N VAL A 311 -1.31 0.90 2.32
CA VAL A 311 -1.43 0.34 0.96
C VAL A 311 -0.41 -0.78 0.79
N GLY A 312 -0.80 -1.86 0.10
CA GLY A 312 0.06 -3.04 -0.13
C GLY A 312 0.04 -4.10 0.99
N VAL A 313 -0.57 -3.83 2.15
CA VAL A 313 -0.62 -4.79 3.28
C VAL A 313 -1.59 -5.97 3.02
N GLY A 314 -2.39 -5.89 1.95
CA GLY A 314 -3.30 -6.96 1.53
C GLY A 314 -4.70 -6.89 2.17
N LYS A 315 -5.28 -5.68 2.23
CA LYS A 315 -6.66 -5.47 2.72
C LYS A 315 -7.70 -6.36 2.02
N THR A 316 -7.54 -6.59 0.71
CA THR A 316 -8.41 -7.52 -0.04
C THR A 316 -8.33 -8.95 0.50
N ALA A 317 -7.13 -9.45 0.78
CA ALA A 317 -6.95 -10.78 1.36
C ALA A 317 -7.56 -10.87 2.76
N LEU A 318 -7.44 -9.81 3.56
CA LEU A 318 -8.06 -9.69 4.87
C LEU A 318 -9.60 -9.70 4.78
N THR A 319 -10.20 -8.94 3.86
CA THR A 319 -11.66 -8.95 3.61
C THR A 319 -12.13 -10.32 3.12
N MET A 320 -11.42 -10.95 2.18
CA MET A 320 -11.76 -12.30 1.71
C MET A 320 -11.64 -13.33 2.84
N GLY A 321 -10.62 -13.21 3.69
CA GLY A 321 -10.43 -14.07 4.86
C GLY A 321 -11.58 -13.95 5.85
N PHE A 322 -12.08 -12.73 6.06
CA PHE A 322 -13.26 -12.47 6.87
C PHE A 322 -14.54 -13.07 6.26
N ILE A 323 -14.79 -12.86 4.96
CA ILE A 323 -15.94 -13.47 4.28
C ILE A 323 -15.90 -14.99 4.40
N ALA A 324 -14.72 -15.59 4.18
CA ALA A 324 -14.57 -17.03 4.29
C ALA A 324 -14.75 -17.54 5.73
N PHE A 325 -14.37 -16.74 6.74
CA PHE A 325 -14.70 -17.03 8.13
C PHE A 325 -16.21 -17.10 8.35
N VAL A 326 -16.97 -16.11 7.88
CA VAL A 326 -18.43 -16.06 8.05
C VAL A 326 -19.10 -17.26 7.40
N ILE A 327 -18.70 -17.59 6.16
CA ILE A 327 -19.26 -18.75 5.46
C ILE A 327 -18.89 -20.05 6.20
N ASN A 328 -17.67 -20.17 6.71
CA ASN A 328 -17.25 -21.33 7.50
C ASN A 328 -18.09 -21.47 8.78
N ALA A 329 -18.28 -20.37 9.53
CA ALA A 329 -19.11 -20.34 10.73
C ALA A 329 -20.56 -20.75 10.44
N TYR A 330 -21.14 -20.27 9.33
CA TYR A 330 -22.46 -20.67 8.87
C TYR A 330 -22.55 -22.18 8.60
N TRP A 331 -21.58 -22.75 7.88
CA TRP A 331 -21.59 -24.19 7.60
C TRP A 331 -21.39 -25.04 8.85
N VAL A 332 -20.55 -24.61 9.79
CA VAL A 332 -20.42 -25.27 11.10
C VAL A 332 -21.79 -25.32 11.81
N GLN A 333 -22.54 -24.22 11.77
CA GLN A 333 -23.86 -24.14 12.39
C GLN A 333 -24.89 -25.05 11.69
N GLU A 334 -24.94 -25.05 10.35
CA GLU A 334 -25.88 -25.90 9.60
C GLU A 334 -25.61 -27.39 9.84
N VAL A 335 -24.33 -27.80 9.80
CA VAL A 335 -23.93 -29.18 10.11
C VAL A 335 -24.29 -29.55 11.55
N ALA A 336 -24.04 -28.66 12.52
CA ALA A 336 -24.40 -28.89 13.92
C ALA A 336 -25.92 -28.97 14.14
N ALA A 337 -26.71 -28.24 13.34
CA ALA A 337 -28.17 -28.31 13.33
C ALA A 337 -28.73 -29.55 12.60
N GLY A 338 -27.87 -30.41 12.05
CA GLY A 338 -28.27 -31.57 11.25
C GLY A 338 -28.86 -31.20 9.89
N ARG A 339 -28.77 -29.92 9.49
CA ARG A 339 -29.19 -29.46 8.18
C ARG A 339 -28.08 -29.78 7.18
N GLY A 340 -28.37 -30.74 6.31
CA GLY A 340 -27.50 -31.10 5.21
C GLY A 340 -27.36 -29.96 4.21
N ARG A 341 -26.45 -30.15 3.26
CA ARG A 341 -26.28 -29.22 2.14
C ARG A 341 -27.57 -29.11 1.33
N PRO A 342 -27.94 -27.92 0.81
CA PRO A 342 -29.02 -27.82 -0.18
C PRO A 342 -28.74 -28.77 -1.35
N GLU A 343 -29.74 -29.56 -1.74
CA GLU A 343 -29.62 -30.49 -2.86
C GLU A 343 -29.14 -29.75 -4.13
N GLY A 344 -28.15 -30.31 -4.83
CA GLY A 344 -27.62 -29.76 -6.09
C GLY A 344 -26.35 -28.92 -5.98
N VAL A 345 -25.83 -28.61 -4.79
CA VAL A 345 -24.53 -27.95 -4.67
C VAL A 345 -23.41 -28.99 -4.75
N THR A 346 -22.72 -29.04 -5.89
CA THR A 346 -21.66 -30.03 -6.20
C THR A 346 -20.25 -29.63 -5.77
N SER A 347 -20.03 -28.44 -5.19
CA SER A 347 -18.65 -28.01 -4.93
C SER A 347 -17.97 -28.89 -3.88
N ASN A 348 -16.74 -29.32 -4.16
CA ASN A 348 -15.92 -30.20 -3.30
C ASN A 348 -15.43 -29.51 -2.02
N ILE A 349 -16.29 -28.81 -1.27
CA ILE A 349 -15.94 -28.29 0.04
C ILE A 349 -15.79 -29.51 0.95
N ASN A 350 -14.56 -29.80 1.34
CA ASN A 350 -14.28 -30.90 2.24
C ASN A 350 -14.76 -30.54 3.65
N LEU A 351 -15.97 -30.96 3.99
CA LEU A 351 -16.60 -30.72 5.30
C LEU A 351 -15.83 -31.36 6.46
N THR A 352 -14.93 -32.33 6.23
CA THR A 352 -14.07 -32.87 7.29
C THR A 352 -13.09 -31.83 7.84
N ASN A 353 -12.85 -30.76 7.09
CA ASN A 353 -11.95 -29.67 7.46
C ASN A 353 -12.70 -28.46 8.06
N VAL A 354 -14.02 -28.50 8.10
CA VAL A 354 -14.86 -27.46 8.71
C VAL A 354 -14.85 -27.70 10.23
N ARG A 355 -14.16 -26.84 10.96
CA ARG A 355 -14.07 -26.89 12.42
C ARG A 355 -14.65 -25.60 13.02
N PRO A 356 -15.34 -25.69 14.17
CA PRO A 356 -15.73 -24.48 14.90
C PRO A 356 -14.48 -23.66 15.22
N ALA A 357 -14.50 -22.38 14.86
CA ALA A 357 -13.40 -21.49 15.19
C ALA A 357 -13.34 -21.29 16.72
N PRO A 358 -12.20 -21.52 17.38
CA PRO A 358 -12.05 -21.34 18.83
C PRO A 358 -12.51 -19.96 19.31
N ILE A 359 -12.28 -18.92 18.50
CA ILE A 359 -12.70 -17.54 18.76
C ILE A 359 -14.23 -17.39 18.94
N LEU A 360 -15.02 -18.26 18.30
CA LEU A 360 -16.48 -18.28 18.47
C LEU A 360 -16.91 -19.00 19.74
N ALA A 361 -16.16 -20.00 20.21
CA ALA A 361 -16.50 -20.72 21.44
C ALA A 361 -16.54 -19.79 22.67
N ALA A 362 -15.72 -18.74 22.68
CA ALA A 362 -15.77 -17.68 23.69
C ALA A 362 -16.99 -16.75 23.55
N ALA A 363 -17.62 -16.69 22.37
CA ALA A 363 -18.76 -15.83 22.04
C ALA A 363 -20.12 -16.57 21.99
N VAL A 364 -20.13 -17.91 22.18
CA VAL A 364 -21.27 -18.83 21.94
C VAL A 364 -22.51 -18.61 22.81
N VAL A 365 -22.54 -17.65 23.74
CA VAL A 365 -23.78 -17.34 24.49
C VAL A 365 -24.87 -16.70 23.61
N VAL A 366 -24.57 -16.20 22.40
CA VAL A 366 -25.50 -15.36 21.62
C VAL A 366 -25.81 -15.86 20.19
N VAL A 367 -25.26 -17.01 19.75
CA VAL A 367 -25.31 -17.41 18.32
C VAL A 367 -26.69 -17.92 17.84
N GLY A 368 -27.63 -18.19 18.75
CA GLY A 368 -28.99 -18.62 18.40
C GLY A 368 -29.78 -17.61 17.54
N ASP A 369 -29.56 -16.30 17.72
CA ASP A 369 -30.38 -15.24 17.12
C ASP A 369 -29.76 -14.59 15.85
N VAL A 370 -28.50 -14.90 15.53
CA VAL A 370 -27.74 -14.18 14.49
C VAL A 370 -28.18 -14.54 13.07
N ALA A 371 -28.61 -15.78 12.82
CA ALA A 371 -29.07 -16.21 11.50
C ALA A 371 -30.40 -15.55 11.10
N ALA A 372 -31.28 -15.27 12.08
CA ALA A 372 -32.52 -14.52 11.84
C ALA A 372 -32.21 -13.06 11.47
N ALA A 373 -31.28 -12.41 12.19
CA ALA A 373 -30.93 -11.02 11.95
C ALA A 373 -30.20 -10.77 10.61
N VAL A 374 -29.36 -11.71 10.14
CA VAL A 374 -28.66 -11.58 8.85
C VAL A 374 -29.60 -11.83 7.66
N MET A 375 -30.61 -12.69 7.82
CA MET A 375 -31.61 -12.94 6.75
C MET A 375 -32.69 -11.85 6.67
N ASP A 376 -33.11 -11.24 7.78
CA ASP A 376 -34.10 -10.14 7.75
C ASP A 376 -33.58 -8.88 7.03
N VAL A 377 -32.29 -8.59 7.14
CA VAL A 377 -31.66 -7.45 6.43
C VAL A 377 -31.59 -7.68 4.91
N GLY A 378 -31.56 -8.94 4.46
CA GLY A 378 -31.57 -9.30 3.04
C GLY A 378 -32.93 -9.19 2.37
N VAL A 379 -34.04 -9.32 3.12
CA VAL A 379 -35.41 -9.26 2.58
C VAL A 379 -35.93 -7.81 2.47
N ALA A 380 -35.40 -6.89 3.28
CA ALA A 380 -35.79 -5.48 3.24
C ALA A 380 -35.26 -4.71 2.00
N ALA A 381 -34.29 -5.27 1.25
CA ALA A 381 -33.68 -4.65 0.08
C ALA A 381 -34.19 -5.26 -1.25
N GLY A 382 -35.49 -5.07 -1.53
CA GLY A 382 -36.01 -4.94 -2.89
C GLY A 382 -36.55 -6.19 -3.60
N VAL A 383 -37.87 -6.37 -3.57
CA VAL A 383 -38.68 -6.68 -4.78
C VAL A 383 -40.06 -6.00 -4.61
N VAL A 384 -40.27 -4.90 -5.33
CA VAL A 384 -41.63 -4.46 -5.70
C VAL A 384 -42.04 -5.35 -6.87
N ALA A 385 -42.84 -6.38 -6.59
CA ALA A 385 -43.59 -7.11 -7.60
C ALA A 385 -45.08 -6.89 -7.31
N SER A 386 -45.73 -6.13 -8.20
CA SER A 386 -47.17 -6.03 -8.24
C SER A 386 -47.74 -7.36 -8.76
N SER A 387 -48.67 -7.95 -8.02
CA SER A 387 -49.60 -8.92 -8.58
C SER A 387 -50.94 -8.83 -7.87
N SER A 388 -51.93 -8.31 -8.58
CA SER A 388 -53.35 -8.31 -8.20
C SER A 388 -53.90 -9.73 -8.07
N PRO A 389 -54.99 -9.94 -7.30
CA PRO A 389 -55.51 -11.27 -6.99
C PRO A 389 -56.52 -11.74 -8.05
N LEU A 390 -56.45 -13.00 -8.48
CA LEU A 390 -57.52 -13.66 -9.22
C LEU A 390 -57.80 -15.07 -8.69
N ARG A 391 -58.98 -15.16 -8.06
CA ARG A 391 -60.02 -16.19 -8.15
C ARG A 391 -59.79 -17.61 -7.59
N GLU A 392 -60.74 -17.95 -6.74
CA GLU A 392 -61.11 -19.27 -6.20
C GLU A 392 -61.41 -20.32 -7.29
N PRO A 393 -61.33 -21.63 -6.95
CA PRO A 393 -61.84 -22.70 -7.80
C PRO A 393 -63.29 -23.03 -7.44
N LEU A 394 -64.15 -23.15 -8.46
CA LEU A 394 -65.46 -23.77 -8.34
C LEU A 394 -65.37 -25.21 -8.87
N VAL A 395 -65.73 -26.18 -8.03
CA VAL A 395 -65.99 -27.57 -8.42
C VAL A 395 -67.42 -27.90 -7.99
N ILE A 396 -68.25 -28.20 -9.01
CA ILE A 396 -69.68 -28.55 -9.06
C ILE A 396 -70.65 -27.38 -8.89
#